data_AF-A0A8C3PBF5-F1
#
_entry.id   AF-A0A8C3PBF5-F1
#
_cell.length_a   1.000
_cell.length_b   1.000
_cell.length_c   1.000
_cell.angle_alpha   90.00
_cell.angle_beta   90.00
_cell.angle_gamma   90.00
#
_symmetry.space_group_name_H-M   'P 1'
#
loop_
_entity.id
_entity.type
_entity.pdbx_description
1 polymer ?
#
loop_
_entity_poly.entity_id
_entity_poly.type
_entity_poly.pdbx_seq_one_letter_code
_entity_poly.pdbx_strand_id
1 'polypeptide(L)'
;MAAATSGPKELPPAPAAPARSCPPPRRPRTLAEVQPGSENERLGVARDSMVQNPLIAKAELGKPRRSCYTLPGYDFAYGLYLHGADGGVPEAIGHWHSMKPRPPSPREMPRNYIAMNREALKAGYVTAHEYNLYRQLKDIRCNEDNDSRFKRAPPKVPPDMTYGILARLVLISVPFQTVTLIKRRSVSTTQKYL
;
A
#
# COMPACT_ATOMS: atom_id res chain seq x y z
N MET A 1 -9.65 -43.32 -18.23
CA MET A 1 -9.64 -41.88 -17.85
C MET A 1 -11.07 -41.51 -17.47
N ALA A 2 -11.32 -41.13 -16.21
CA ALA A 2 -12.65 -40.75 -15.75
C ALA A 2 -12.74 -39.22 -15.66
N ALA A 3 -13.73 -38.63 -16.32
CA ALA A 3 -13.99 -37.20 -16.24
C ALA A 3 -14.78 -36.89 -14.97
N ALA A 4 -14.25 -36.02 -14.10
CA ALA A 4 -14.95 -35.58 -12.89
C ALA A 4 -15.94 -34.45 -13.23
N THR A 5 -17.23 -34.78 -13.28
CA THR A 5 -18.31 -33.80 -13.48
C THR A 5 -18.50 -32.98 -12.21
N SER A 6 -18.07 -31.71 -12.19
CA SER A 6 -18.31 -30.81 -11.06
C SER A 6 -19.77 -30.34 -11.03
N GLY A 7 -20.51 -30.69 -9.98
CA GLY A 7 -21.87 -30.21 -9.76
C GLY A 7 -21.97 -28.69 -9.52
N PRO A 8 -23.19 -28.12 -9.56
CA PRO A 8 -23.40 -26.69 -9.34
C PRO A 8 -22.99 -26.29 -7.91
N LYS A 9 -22.22 -25.21 -7.79
CA LYS A 9 -21.91 -24.61 -6.51
C LYS A 9 -23.14 -23.85 -6.00
N GLU A 10 -23.72 -24.30 -4.90
CA GLU A 10 -24.71 -23.50 -4.18
C GLU A 10 -24.07 -22.19 -3.68
N LEU A 11 -24.76 -21.06 -3.92
CA LEU A 11 -24.38 -19.80 -3.29
C LEU A 11 -24.81 -19.82 -1.81
N PRO A 12 -24.02 -19.23 -0.90
CA PRO A 12 -24.39 -19.14 0.51
C PRO A 12 -25.68 -18.33 0.68
N PRO A 13 -26.48 -18.63 1.72
CA PRO A 13 -27.74 -17.93 1.96
C PRO A 13 -27.50 -16.43 2.18
N ALA A 14 -28.28 -15.60 1.48
CA ALA A 14 -28.22 -14.15 1.66
C ALA A 14 -28.54 -13.79 3.12
N PRO A 15 -27.80 -12.84 3.74
CA PRO A 15 -28.06 -12.44 5.12
C PRO A 15 -29.47 -11.87 5.24
N ALA A 16 -30.17 -12.25 6.31
CA ALA A 16 -31.54 -11.82 6.55
C ALA A 16 -31.64 -10.28 6.58
N ALA A 17 -32.63 -9.74 5.87
CA ALA A 17 -32.81 -8.29 5.75
C ALA A 17 -32.98 -7.65 7.14
N PRO A 18 -32.31 -6.50 7.41
CA PRO A 18 -32.39 -5.86 8.72
C PRO A 18 -33.82 -5.47 9.08
N ALA A 19 -34.17 -5.62 10.36
CA ALA A 19 -35.51 -5.37 10.85
C ALA A 19 -36.01 -3.96 10.47
N ARG A 20 -37.15 -3.90 9.78
CA ARG A 20 -37.76 -2.66 9.27
C ARG A 20 -38.25 -1.74 10.40
N SER A 21 -37.37 -0.88 10.90
CA SER A 21 -37.77 0.33 11.63
C SER A 21 -38.43 1.36 10.70
N CYS A 22 -38.06 1.35 9.42
CA CYS A 22 -38.62 2.21 8.38
C CYS A 22 -39.72 1.50 7.57
N PRO A 23 -40.79 2.21 7.16
CA PRO A 23 -41.76 1.67 6.22
C PRO A 23 -41.10 1.33 4.87
N PRO A 24 -41.61 0.34 4.12
CA PRO A 24 -41.01 -0.07 2.86
C PRO A 24 -40.97 1.08 1.83
N PRO A 25 -39.89 1.23 1.03
CA PRO A 25 -39.87 2.10 -0.14
C PRO A 25 -41.13 2.02 -0.99
N ARG A 26 -41.62 3.21 -1.37
CA ARG A 26 -42.83 3.37 -2.17
C ARG A 26 -42.62 2.82 -3.57
N ARG A 27 -43.50 1.91 -3.99
CA ARG A 27 -43.50 1.36 -5.35
C ARG A 27 -43.69 2.47 -6.39
N PRO A 28 -43.12 2.33 -7.60
CA PRO A 28 -43.53 3.12 -8.75
C PRO A 28 -45.05 3.06 -8.91
N ARG A 29 -45.62 4.18 -9.35
CA ARG A 29 -47.07 4.28 -9.50
C ARG A 29 -47.57 3.41 -10.66
N THR A 30 -48.85 3.05 -10.64
CA THR A 30 -49.51 2.30 -11.72
C THR A 30 -50.71 3.06 -12.29
N LEU A 31 -51.15 2.71 -13.51
CA LEU A 31 -52.36 3.30 -14.12
C LEU A 31 -53.63 3.04 -13.31
N ALA A 32 -53.72 1.87 -12.65
CA ALA A 32 -54.86 1.51 -11.80
C ALA A 32 -55.06 2.47 -10.62
N GLU A 33 -54.03 3.25 -10.24
CA GLU A 33 -54.07 4.29 -9.21
C GLU A 33 -54.36 5.71 -9.78
N VAL A 34 -54.69 5.84 -11.06
CA VAL A 34 -55.10 7.11 -11.70
C VAL A 34 -56.63 7.12 -11.87
N GLN A 35 -57.36 6.91 -10.77
CA GLN A 35 -58.83 6.87 -10.79
C GLN A 35 -59.46 8.23 -10.47
N PRO A 36 -60.67 8.51 -10.98
CA PRO A 36 -61.53 9.59 -10.48
C PRO A 36 -61.73 9.49 -8.97
N GLY A 37 -61.79 10.61 -8.25
CA GLY A 37 -61.87 10.66 -6.80
C GLY A 37 -60.58 10.32 -6.05
N SER A 38 -59.50 9.92 -6.74
CA SER A 38 -58.17 9.84 -6.11
C SER A 38 -57.53 11.23 -6.00
N GLU A 39 -56.61 11.41 -5.06
CA GLU A 39 -55.73 12.60 -4.93
C GLU A 39 -55.08 13.03 -6.26
N ASN A 40 -54.97 12.08 -7.19
CA ASN A 40 -54.31 12.22 -8.46
C ASN A 40 -55.24 12.05 -9.68
N GLU A 41 -56.53 12.30 -9.50
CA GLU A 41 -57.48 12.48 -10.59
C GLU A 41 -56.95 13.49 -11.64
N ARG A 42 -57.23 13.21 -12.91
CA ARG A 42 -56.89 14.01 -14.08
C ARG A 42 -58.07 14.04 -15.02
N LEU A 43 -58.26 15.18 -15.69
CA LEU A 43 -59.23 15.30 -16.77
C LEU A 43 -58.69 14.58 -18.02
N GLY A 44 -59.54 13.75 -18.63
CA GLY A 44 -59.21 12.98 -19.84
C GLY A 44 -58.67 11.57 -19.57
N VAL A 45 -58.28 10.88 -20.65
CA VAL A 45 -57.83 9.48 -20.61
C VAL A 45 -56.44 9.36 -19.97
N ALA A 46 -56.31 8.51 -18.94
CA ALA A 46 -55.02 8.18 -18.33
C ALA A 46 -54.13 7.37 -19.28
N ARG A 47 -52.81 7.68 -19.32
CA ARG A 47 -51.82 7.07 -20.23
C ARG A 47 -50.54 6.76 -19.47
N ASP A 48 -49.82 5.70 -19.83
CA ASP A 48 -48.61 5.25 -19.11
C ASP A 48 -47.54 6.34 -18.96
N SER A 49 -47.44 7.23 -19.95
CA SER A 49 -46.53 8.39 -19.91
C SER A 49 -46.81 9.34 -18.74
N MET A 50 -48.05 9.41 -18.22
CA MET A 50 -48.39 10.22 -17.03
C MET A 50 -47.84 9.62 -15.72
N VAL A 51 -47.44 8.35 -15.75
CA VAL A 51 -46.94 7.56 -14.62
C VAL A 51 -45.42 7.42 -14.69
N GLN A 52 -44.87 7.24 -15.90
CA GLN A 52 -43.44 7.07 -16.15
C GLN A 52 -42.67 8.39 -16.30
N ASN A 53 -43.30 9.49 -16.72
CA ASN A 53 -42.61 10.76 -16.91
C ASN A 53 -42.60 11.60 -15.60
N PRO A 54 -41.42 11.88 -14.99
CA PRO A 54 -41.32 12.61 -13.73
C PRO A 54 -41.70 14.10 -13.82
N LEU A 55 -41.79 14.68 -15.03
CA LEU A 55 -42.28 16.04 -15.24
C LEU A 55 -43.82 16.10 -15.27
N ILE A 56 -44.47 15.02 -15.71
CA ILE A 56 -45.93 14.93 -15.82
C ILE A 56 -46.53 14.39 -14.51
N ALA A 57 -45.80 13.54 -13.78
CA ALA A 57 -46.26 12.90 -12.54
C ALA A 57 -46.61 13.93 -11.43
N LYS A 58 -47.85 13.85 -10.93
CA LYS A 58 -48.37 14.72 -9.86
C LYS A 58 -47.79 14.27 -8.51
N ALA A 59 -47.43 15.22 -7.66
CA ALA A 59 -46.98 14.95 -6.30
C ALA A 59 -48.17 14.67 -5.37
N GLU A 60 -47.99 13.75 -4.43
CA GLU A 60 -48.94 13.47 -3.36
C GLU A 60 -48.57 14.32 -2.12
N LEU A 61 -49.56 14.95 -1.49
CA LEU A 61 -49.40 15.79 -0.31
C LEU A 61 -48.99 14.95 0.92
N GLY A 62 -48.12 15.54 1.76
CA GLY A 62 -47.60 14.89 2.97
C GLY A 62 -46.71 13.67 2.72
N LYS A 63 -46.30 13.42 1.47
CA LYS A 63 -45.64 12.18 1.06
C LYS A 63 -44.46 12.47 0.10
N PRO A 64 -43.33 11.74 0.19
CA PRO A 64 -42.26 11.87 -0.80
C PRO A 64 -42.74 11.53 -2.22
N ARG A 65 -42.21 12.25 -3.22
CA ARG A 65 -42.46 11.94 -4.64
C ARG A 65 -42.07 10.49 -4.93
N ARG A 66 -42.94 9.75 -5.60
CA ARG A 66 -42.67 8.36 -6.00
C ARG A 66 -41.64 8.32 -7.13
N SER A 67 -40.86 7.25 -7.21
CA SER A 67 -40.05 6.96 -8.40
C SER A 67 -40.98 6.73 -9.60
N CYS A 68 -40.59 7.28 -10.76
CA CYS A 68 -41.26 7.04 -12.03
C CYS A 68 -40.52 5.99 -12.89
N TYR A 69 -39.37 5.49 -12.39
CA TYR A 69 -38.55 4.49 -13.05
C TYR A 69 -38.88 3.08 -12.55
N THR A 70 -38.70 2.08 -13.42
CA THR A 70 -38.70 0.66 -13.05
C THR A 70 -37.51 0.38 -12.14
N LEU A 71 -37.75 0.42 -10.83
CA LEU A 71 -36.75 0.08 -9.83
C LEU A 71 -36.63 -1.45 -9.69
N PRO A 72 -35.41 -1.99 -9.50
CA PRO A 72 -35.20 -3.31 -8.93
C PRO A 72 -36.11 -3.58 -7.72
N GLY A 73 -36.47 -4.86 -7.55
CA GLY A 73 -37.41 -5.33 -6.53
C GLY A 73 -36.97 -5.02 -5.09
N TYR A 74 -37.84 -5.30 -4.12
CA TYR A 74 -37.58 -4.97 -2.71
C TYR A 74 -36.29 -5.59 -2.16
N ASP A 75 -35.92 -6.74 -2.70
CA ASP A 75 -34.77 -7.54 -2.25
C ASP A 75 -33.43 -7.02 -2.82
N PHE A 76 -33.46 -5.97 -3.66
CA PHE A 76 -32.26 -5.31 -4.17
C PHE A 76 -31.76 -4.23 -3.19
N ALA A 77 -30.58 -4.45 -2.61
CA ALA A 77 -29.88 -3.46 -1.81
C ALA A 77 -29.16 -2.44 -2.73
N TYR A 78 -29.55 -1.17 -2.63
CA TYR A 78 -28.86 -0.07 -3.32
C TYR A 78 -27.61 0.35 -2.55
N GLY A 79 -26.52 0.62 -3.27
CA GLY A 79 -25.24 1.05 -2.72
C GLY A 79 -24.08 0.20 -3.22
N LEU A 80 -22.85 0.63 -2.95
CA LEU A 80 -21.67 -0.17 -3.24
C LEU A 80 -21.45 -1.17 -2.09
N TYR A 81 -21.70 -2.45 -2.34
CA TYR A 81 -21.35 -3.49 -1.38
C TYR A 81 -19.84 -3.76 -1.46
N LEU A 82 -19.11 -3.19 -0.52
CA LEU A 82 -17.69 -3.47 -0.34
C LEU A 82 -17.55 -4.85 0.32
N HIS A 83 -17.26 -5.86 -0.50
CA HIS A 83 -16.83 -7.15 0.01
C HIS A 83 -15.52 -6.96 0.78
N GLY A 84 -15.51 -7.34 2.05
CA GLY A 84 -14.28 -7.53 2.83
C GLY A 84 -13.53 -8.76 2.31
N ALA A 85 -12.86 -8.58 1.17
CA ALA A 85 -11.93 -9.58 0.61
C ALA A 85 -10.60 -9.56 1.37
N ASP A 86 -10.26 -8.43 1.97
CA ASP A 86 -9.23 -8.33 2.99
C ASP A 86 -9.67 -9.16 4.20
N GLY A 87 -8.87 -10.14 4.63
CA GLY A 87 -9.13 -11.07 5.75
C GLY A 87 -9.13 -10.42 7.14
N GLY A 88 -9.53 -9.16 7.21
CA GLY A 88 -9.74 -8.36 8.39
C GLY A 88 -8.45 -8.02 9.15
N VAL A 89 -8.66 -7.71 10.44
CA VAL A 89 -7.59 -7.40 11.40
C VAL A 89 -6.46 -8.45 11.44
N PRO A 90 -6.69 -9.78 11.43
CA PRO A 90 -5.58 -10.73 11.49
C PRO A 90 -4.73 -10.74 10.21
N GLU A 91 -5.33 -10.54 9.03
CA GLU A 91 -4.53 -10.43 7.80
C GLU A 91 -3.68 -9.16 7.80
N ALA A 92 -4.25 -8.02 8.22
CA ALA A 92 -3.56 -6.73 8.28
C ALA A 92 -2.42 -6.68 9.31
N ILE A 93 -2.54 -7.37 10.45
CA ILE A 93 -1.49 -7.41 11.48
C ILE A 93 -0.48 -8.54 11.21
N GLY A 94 -0.93 -9.69 10.68
CA GLY A 94 -0.11 -10.88 10.51
C GLY A 94 0.90 -10.83 9.35
N HIS A 95 0.68 -9.98 8.35
CA HIS A 95 1.53 -9.93 7.16
C HIS A 95 2.45 -8.71 7.15
N TRP A 96 3.74 -8.94 7.37
CA TRP A 96 4.76 -7.93 7.09
C TRP A 96 4.97 -7.80 5.57
N HIS A 97 4.23 -6.89 4.94
CA HIS A 97 4.38 -6.61 3.52
C HIS A 97 5.66 -5.79 3.26
N SER A 98 6.79 -6.49 3.10
CA SER A 98 8.03 -5.93 2.54
C SER A 98 7.79 -5.43 1.12
N MET A 99 7.27 -4.21 0.97
CA MET A 99 7.14 -3.53 -0.31
C MET A 99 8.52 -3.42 -0.94
N LYS A 100 8.75 -4.22 -2.00
CA LYS A 100 9.90 -3.99 -2.88
C LYS A 100 9.72 -2.59 -3.48
N PRO A 101 10.74 -1.73 -3.47
CA PRO A 101 10.64 -0.44 -4.15
C PRO A 101 10.26 -0.71 -5.60
N ARG A 102 9.15 -0.11 -6.05
CA ARG A 102 8.78 -0.12 -7.45
C ARG A 102 9.92 0.56 -8.21
N PRO A 103 10.55 -0.08 -9.20
CA PRO A 103 11.55 0.61 -10.01
C PRO A 103 10.87 1.83 -10.64
N PRO A 104 11.43 3.05 -10.50
CA PRO A 104 10.88 4.25 -11.13
C PRO A 104 10.68 3.98 -12.61
N SER A 105 9.57 4.46 -13.18
CA SER A 105 9.41 4.31 -14.62
C SER A 105 10.55 5.06 -15.31
N PRO A 106 11.05 4.59 -16.47
CA PRO A 106 12.13 5.30 -17.13
C PRO A 106 11.81 6.78 -17.37
N ARG A 107 10.53 7.17 -17.52
CA ARG A 107 10.11 8.57 -17.72
C ARG A 107 10.22 9.45 -16.47
N GLU A 108 10.21 8.87 -15.27
CA GLU A 108 10.45 9.57 -14.00
C GLU A 108 11.95 9.81 -13.75
N MET A 109 12.81 9.02 -14.39
CA MET A 109 14.25 9.00 -14.14
C MET A 109 14.95 10.22 -14.77
N PRO A 110 15.80 10.96 -14.03
CA PRO A 110 16.41 12.20 -14.52
C PRO A 110 17.36 11.96 -15.69
N ARG A 111 17.49 12.95 -16.56
CA ARG A 111 18.31 12.88 -17.79
C ARG A 111 19.79 13.11 -17.48
N ASN A 112 20.66 12.25 -17.99
CA ASN A 112 22.11 12.34 -17.76
C ASN A 112 22.77 13.26 -18.79
N TYR A 113 22.76 14.57 -18.51
CA TYR A 113 23.35 15.58 -19.39
C TYR A 113 24.86 15.40 -19.62
N ILE A 114 25.61 14.84 -18.65
CA ILE A 114 27.07 14.64 -18.78
C ILE A 114 27.35 13.54 -19.79
N ALA A 115 26.71 12.37 -19.64
CA ALA A 115 26.84 11.28 -20.61
C ALA A 115 26.31 11.71 -21.99
N MET A 116 25.17 12.39 -22.04
CA MET A 116 24.57 12.86 -23.29
C MET A 116 25.48 13.84 -24.04
N ASN A 117 26.05 14.83 -23.37
CA ASN A 117 26.97 15.78 -24.01
C ASN A 117 28.28 15.09 -24.44
N ARG A 118 28.79 14.13 -23.66
CA ARG A 118 29.97 13.34 -24.02
C ARG A 118 29.75 12.52 -25.30
N GLU A 119 28.60 11.85 -25.43
CA GLU A 119 28.29 11.09 -26.65
C GLU A 119 27.98 12.02 -27.84
N ALA A 120 27.39 13.21 -27.61
CA ALA A 120 27.22 14.22 -28.65
C ALA A 120 28.56 14.71 -29.23
N LEU A 121 29.56 14.98 -28.38
CA LEU A 121 30.93 15.32 -28.80
C LEU A 121 31.55 14.18 -29.64
N LYS A 122 31.43 12.93 -29.19
CA LYS A 122 31.95 11.76 -29.95
C LYS A 122 31.27 11.58 -31.30
N ALA A 123 29.99 11.92 -31.41
CA ALA A 123 29.23 11.89 -32.66
C ALA A 123 29.54 13.08 -33.59
N GLY A 124 30.41 14.02 -33.18
CA GLY A 124 30.83 15.16 -33.99
C GLY A 124 29.90 16.37 -33.94
N TYR A 125 28.94 16.41 -33.00
CA TYR A 125 28.10 17.59 -32.82
C TYR A 125 28.85 18.68 -32.02
N VAL A 126 28.87 19.89 -32.57
CA VAL A 126 29.63 21.04 -32.05
C VAL A 126 28.70 22.25 -31.81
N THR A 127 27.66 22.42 -32.62
CA THR A 127 26.76 23.58 -32.54
C THR A 127 25.68 23.39 -31.47
N ALA A 128 25.36 24.43 -30.69
CA ALA A 128 24.30 24.37 -29.66
C ALA A 128 22.92 23.90 -30.21
N HIS A 129 22.60 24.21 -31.46
CA HIS A 129 21.40 23.71 -32.13
C HIS A 129 21.43 22.19 -32.35
N GLU A 130 22.57 21.63 -32.79
CA GLU A 130 22.76 20.19 -32.94
C GLU A 130 22.64 19.46 -31.59
N TYR A 131 23.16 20.03 -30.50
CA TYR A 131 22.96 19.48 -29.16
C TYR A 131 21.49 19.42 -28.77
N ASN A 132 20.70 20.41 -29.16
CA ASN A 132 19.26 20.43 -28.87
C ASN A 132 18.52 19.34 -29.68
N LEU A 133 18.88 19.13 -30.95
CA LEU A 133 18.38 18.01 -31.75
C LEU A 133 18.83 16.66 -31.15
N TYR A 134 20.09 16.53 -30.75
CA TYR A 134 20.63 15.32 -30.12
C TYR A 134 19.88 14.97 -28.82
N ARG A 135 19.57 15.98 -27.98
CA ARG A 135 18.75 15.82 -26.77
C ARG A 135 17.32 15.35 -27.05
N GLN A 136 16.77 15.63 -28.24
CA GLN A 136 15.45 15.15 -28.63
C GLN A 136 15.52 13.71 -29.18
N LEU A 137 16.56 13.40 -29.96
CA LEU A 137 16.74 12.11 -30.63
C LEU A 137 17.34 11.01 -29.73
N LYS A 138 18.12 11.35 -28.71
CA LYS A 138 18.80 10.40 -27.82
C LYS A 138 18.46 10.70 -26.36
N ASP A 139 17.61 9.89 -25.76
CA ASP A 139 17.24 10.01 -24.35
C ASP A 139 18.11 9.11 -23.46
N ILE A 140 19.20 9.68 -22.93
CA ILE A 140 20.13 9.01 -22.01
C ILE A 140 19.80 9.46 -20.58
N ARG A 141 19.40 8.52 -19.72
CA ARG A 141 18.95 8.78 -18.34
C ARG A 141 19.96 8.28 -17.30
N CYS A 142 19.90 8.81 -16.09
CA CYS A 142 20.75 8.41 -14.98
C CYS A 142 20.24 7.09 -14.40
N ASN A 143 21.00 5.99 -14.51
CA ASN A 143 20.63 4.74 -13.83
C ASN A 143 20.73 4.95 -12.30
N GLU A 144 19.73 4.44 -11.56
CA GLU A 144 19.62 4.52 -10.08
C GLU A 144 20.91 4.14 -9.34
N ASP A 145 21.70 3.21 -9.88
CA ASP A 145 22.97 2.76 -9.32
C ASP A 145 24.03 3.86 -9.18
N ASN A 146 23.97 4.93 -9.98
CA ASN A 146 24.99 6.00 -10.00
C ASN A 146 24.79 7.05 -8.91
N ASP A 147 23.56 7.23 -8.40
CA ASP A 147 23.26 8.31 -7.44
C ASP A 147 23.73 7.98 -6.02
N SER A 148 24.11 6.73 -5.75
CA SER A 148 24.67 6.37 -4.46
C SER A 148 26.14 6.72 -4.34
N ARG A 149 26.38 7.91 -3.76
CA ARG A 149 27.68 8.36 -3.23
C ARG A 149 28.32 7.36 -2.24
N PHE A 150 27.57 6.33 -1.80
CA PHE A 150 27.95 5.30 -0.83
C PHE A 150 28.10 3.87 -1.41
N LYS A 151 27.96 3.64 -2.73
CA LYS A 151 28.18 2.29 -3.33
C LYS A 151 29.65 1.93 -3.53
N ARG A 152 30.59 2.84 -3.27
CA ARG A 152 31.97 2.44 -2.98
C ARG A 152 31.94 1.75 -1.62
N ALA A 153 32.24 0.46 -1.58
CA ALA A 153 32.45 -0.27 -0.33
C ALA A 153 33.33 0.56 0.62
N PRO A 154 33.10 0.50 1.95
CA PRO A 154 33.91 1.26 2.90
C PRO A 154 35.40 1.05 2.58
N PRO A 155 36.20 2.13 2.54
CA PRO A 155 37.59 2.04 2.08
C PRO A 155 38.29 0.95 2.88
N LYS A 156 38.99 0.03 2.20
CA LYS A 156 39.55 -1.18 2.82
C LYS A 156 40.42 -0.79 4.01
N VAL A 157 39.90 -1.02 5.21
CA VAL A 157 40.56 -0.72 6.47
C VAL A 157 41.50 -1.88 6.81
N PRO A 158 42.75 -1.64 7.23
CA PRO A 158 43.56 -2.72 7.76
C PRO A 158 42.91 -3.31 9.02
N PRO A 159 43.03 -4.63 9.29
CA PRO A 159 42.30 -5.30 10.38
C PRO A 159 42.56 -4.76 11.79
N ASP A 160 43.67 -4.04 11.99
CA ASP A 160 44.13 -3.51 13.28
C ASP A 160 43.63 -2.08 13.58
N MET A 161 42.88 -1.46 12.66
CA MET A 161 42.40 -0.09 12.87
C MET A 161 41.09 -0.04 13.68
N THR A 162 41.21 0.26 14.96
CA THR A 162 40.04 0.53 15.83
C THR A 162 39.49 1.93 15.57
N TYR A 163 38.21 2.04 15.22
CA TYR A 163 37.52 3.32 15.08
C TYR A 163 36.95 3.79 16.41
N GLY A 164 37.30 5.02 16.81
CA GLY A 164 36.78 5.67 18.02
C GLY A 164 37.88 6.03 19.01
N ILE A 165 37.54 6.87 19.99
CA ILE A 165 38.45 7.24 21.08
C ILE A 165 38.29 6.20 22.18
N LEU A 166 39.38 5.50 22.54
CA LEU A 166 39.37 4.56 23.65
C LEU A 166 39.08 5.29 24.96
N ALA A 167 38.04 4.86 25.67
CA ALA A 167 37.74 5.36 27.01
C ALA A 167 38.88 4.97 27.95
N ARG A 168 39.52 5.97 28.59
CA ARG A 168 40.61 5.75 29.55
C ARG A 168 40.04 5.08 30.81
N LEU A 169 40.29 3.78 30.97
CA LEU A 169 39.96 3.06 32.19
C LEU A 169 40.82 3.58 33.36
N VAL A 170 40.19 4.22 34.33
CA VAL A 170 40.83 4.57 35.60
C VAL A 170 40.82 3.33 36.50
N LEU A 171 41.98 2.72 36.68
CA LEU A 171 42.15 1.58 37.59
C LEU A 171 42.07 2.06 39.05
N ILE A 172 41.07 1.57 39.79
CA ILE A 172 41.01 1.64 41.25
C ILE A 172 40.75 0.24 41.79
N SER A 173 41.74 -0.37 42.44
CA SER A 173 41.56 -1.19 43.65
C SER A 173 42.92 -1.58 44.27
N VAL A 174 42.95 -1.66 45.59
CA VAL A 174 44.12 -1.92 46.45
C VAL A 174 44.37 -3.41 46.70
N PRO A 175 45.56 -3.79 47.20
CA PRO A 175 45.68 -4.96 48.07
C PRO A 175 46.08 -4.60 49.51
N PHE A 176 45.50 -5.36 50.42
CA PHE A 176 45.51 -5.24 51.88
C PHE A 176 46.77 -5.89 52.49
N GLN A 177 47.38 -5.28 53.52
CA GLN A 177 48.54 -5.87 54.22
C GLN A 177 48.10 -6.96 55.23
N THR A 178 48.86 -8.05 55.32
CA THR A 178 49.06 -8.80 56.58
C THR A 178 50.45 -9.45 56.58
N VAL A 179 51.04 -9.56 57.77
CA VAL A 179 52.42 -10.03 58.00
C VAL A 179 52.39 -11.32 58.81
N THR A 180 53.20 -12.31 58.44
CA THR A 180 53.68 -13.34 59.38
C THR A 180 55.18 -13.59 59.18
N LEU A 181 55.88 -13.83 60.29
CA LEU A 181 57.33 -13.84 60.39
C LEU A 181 57.72 -15.00 61.32
N ILE A 182 58.48 -15.99 60.83
CA ILE A 182 59.21 -16.98 61.66
C ILE A 182 60.47 -17.44 60.90
N LYS A 183 61.47 -17.90 61.65
CA LYS A 183 62.90 -17.81 61.32
C LYS A 183 63.64 -19.13 61.59
N ARG A 184 64.84 -19.26 61.00
CA ARG A 184 65.91 -20.28 61.21
C ARG A 184 65.78 -21.53 60.32
N ARG A 185 66.83 -22.27 59.89
CA ARG A 185 68.30 -22.10 59.65
C ARG A 185 68.92 -23.53 59.66
N SER A 186 69.40 -24.04 58.53
CA SER A 186 70.44 -25.11 58.39
C SER A 186 70.77 -25.23 56.89
N VAL A 187 71.94 -24.93 56.33
CA VAL A 187 73.32 -25.45 56.52
C VAL A 187 73.51 -26.91 56.05
N SER A 188 74.61 -27.09 55.28
CA SER A 188 75.23 -28.31 54.68
C SER A 188 74.73 -28.76 53.29
N THR A 189 75.54 -29.34 52.38
CA THR A 189 77.02 -29.29 52.19
C THR A 189 77.41 -29.62 50.73
N THR A 190 78.59 -29.13 50.30
CA THR A 190 79.38 -29.38 49.06
C THR A 190 79.66 -30.84 48.68
N GLN A 191 79.70 -31.15 47.36
CA GLN A 191 80.68 -31.97 46.58
C GLN A 191 79.96 -32.55 45.33
N LYS A 192 80.41 -32.43 44.07
CA LYS A 192 81.72 -32.65 43.41
C LYS A 192 82.30 -34.05 43.67
N TYR A 193 82.15 -34.97 42.71
CA TYR A 193 83.21 -35.47 41.81
C TYR A 193 82.69 -36.67 40.99
N LEU A 194 83.13 -36.74 39.71
CA LEU A 194 83.16 -37.88 38.78
C LEU A 194 81.98 -38.87 38.80
#